data_AF-A0A1Z8A9S9-F1
#
_entry.id   AF-A0A1Z8A9S9-F1
#
_cell.length_a   1.000
_cell.length_b   1.000
_cell.length_c   1.000
_cell.angle_alpha   90.00
_cell.angle_beta   90.00
_cell.angle_gamma   90.00
#
_symmetry.space_group_name_H-M   'P 1'
#
loop_
_entity.id
_entity.type
_entity.pdbx_description
1 polymer ?
#
loop_
_entity_poly.entity_id
_entity_poly.type
_entity_poly.pdbx_seq_one_letter_code
_entity_poly.pdbx_strand_id
1 'polypeptide(L)'
;MNKQNDNPETFPRLGQILLWVDKKKNVDRIVYALYAICALLFVADFLYHKHTEIKVEEIPGFYALYGFFMCAALVICAKGLRLLLKRPEDYYAPYDTQSEEYPEDQLERIDHDA
;
A
#
# COMPACT_ATOMS: atom_id res chain seq x y z
N MET A 1 13.69 -24.19 18.96
CA MET A 1 14.80 -23.25 19.22
C MET A 1 15.83 -23.27 18.08
N ASN A 2 15.41 -22.93 16.86
CA ASN A 2 16.32 -22.54 15.78
C ASN A 2 16.05 -21.05 15.51
N LYS A 3 17.01 -20.16 15.76
CA LYS A 3 16.79 -18.74 15.44
C LYS A 3 16.72 -18.59 13.94
N GLN A 4 15.50 -18.42 13.40
CA GLN A 4 15.33 -17.85 12.07
C GLN A 4 16.12 -16.54 12.04
N ASN A 5 17.05 -16.47 11.11
CA ASN A 5 17.98 -15.35 11.00
C ASN A 5 17.40 -14.35 10.00
N ASP A 6 16.81 -13.27 10.53
CA ASP A 6 16.31 -12.10 9.77
C ASP A 6 17.42 -11.30 9.04
N ASN A 7 18.55 -11.95 8.78
CA ASN A 7 19.61 -11.47 7.90
C ASN A 7 19.05 -11.33 6.48
N PRO A 8 19.15 -10.14 5.86
CA PRO A 8 18.65 -9.93 4.49
C PRO A 8 19.36 -10.84 3.47
N GLU A 9 20.60 -11.25 3.76
CA GLU A 9 21.40 -12.19 2.97
C GLU A 9 20.70 -13.56 2.75
N THR A 10 19.84 -14.01 3.67
CA THR A 10 19.22 -15.34 3.64
C THR A 10 18.06 -15.43 2.63
N PHE A 11 17.44 -14.32 2.25
CA PHE A 11 16.25 -14.33 1.38
C PHE A 11 16.57 -14.58 -0.09
N PRO A 12 15.63 -15.15 -0.87
CA PRO A 12 15.72 -15.17 -2.33
C PRO A 12 15.90 -13.76 -2.91
N ARG A 13 16.56 -13.65 -4.08
CA ARG A 13 16.85 -12.37 -4.77
C ARG A 13 15.67 -11.38 -4.82
N LEU A 14 14.43 -11.88 -4.99
CA LEU A 14 13.23 -11.05 -5.01
C LEU A 14 12.90 -10.43 -3.64
N GLY A 15 13.06 -11.18 -2.54
CA GLY A 15 12.87 -10.67 -1.18
C GLY A 15 13.90 -9.60 -0.82
N GLN A 16 15.16 -9.83 -1.20
CA GLN A 16 16.26 -8.85 -1.04
C GLN A 16 15.97 -7.51 -1.73
N ILE A 17 15.40 -7.55 -2.95
CA ILE A 17 14.98 -6.36 -3.69
C ILE A 17 13.79 -5.67 -3.00
N LEU A 18 12.79 -6.44 -2.57
CA LEU A 18 11.56 -5.89 -2.00
C LEU A 18 11.75 -5.27 -0.60
N LEU A 19 12.67 -5.82 0.21
CA LEU A 19 13.09 -5.28 1.52
C LEU A 19 13.62 -3.84 1.48
N TRP A 20 13.93 -3.30 0.30
CA TRP A 20 14.22 -1.87 0.17
C TRP A 20 12.99 -0.99 0.45
N VAL A 21 11.78 -1.43 0.10
CA VAL A 21 10.53 -0.67 0.30
C VAL A 21 10.16 -0.60 1.78
N ASP A 22 10.40 -1.68 2.53
CA ASP A 22 9.99 -1.86 3.93
C ASP A 22 10.52 -0.76 4.88
N LYS A 23 11.70 -0.20 4.56
CA LYS A 23 12.26 0.95 5.28
C LYS A 23 11.36 2.17 5.05
N LYS A 24 10.58 2.58 6.06
CA LYS A 24 9.64 3.74 6.00
C LYS A 24 10.18 4.97 5.26
N LYS A 25 11.46 5.34 5.44
CA LYS A 25 12.13 6.46 4.74
C LYS A 25 12.10 6.35 3.21
N ASN A 26 12.03 5.14 2.65
CA ASN A 26 11.86 4.89 1.22
C ASN A 26 10.39 4.96 0.78
N VAL A 27 9.44 4.53 1.61
CA VAL A 27 8.00 4.79 1.39
C VAL A 27 7.74 6.31 1.33
N ASP A 28 8.28 7.06 2.29
CA ASP A 28 8.18 8.52 2.34
C ASP A 28 8.77 9.16 1.05
N ARG A 29 9.90 8.64 0.55
CA ARG A 29 10.51 9.08 -0.73
C ARG A 29 9.63 8.80 -1.95
N ILE A 30 8.97 7.64 -2.03
CA ILE A 30 8.04 7.30 -3.13
C ILE A 30 6.86 8.29 -3.13
N VAL A 31 6.33 8.63 -1.95
CA VAL A 31 5.26 9.62 -1.79
C VAL A 31 5.71 11.01 -2.23
N TYR A 32 6.92 11.46 -1.85
CA TYR A 32 7.47 12.73 -2.34
C TYR A 32 7.73 12.74 -3.85
N ALA A 33 8.15 11.62 -4.45
CA ALA A 33 8.33 11.50 -5.89
C ALA A 33 6.99 11.62 -6.64
N LEU A 34 5.92 11.01 -6.12
CA LEU A 34 4.57 11.17 -6.66
C LEU A 34 4.11 12.64 -6.61
N TYR A 35 4.28 13.32 -5.48
CA TYR A 35 3.96 14.75 -5.37
C TYR A 35 4.75 15.61 -6.35
N ALA A 36 6.04 15.32 -6.58
CA ALA A 36 6.86 16.04 -7.55
C ALA A 36 6.37 15.82 -9.00
N ILE A 37 5.95 14.61 -9.35
CA ILE A 37 5.36 14.31 -10.67
C ILE A 37 4.02 15.04 -10.85
N CYS A 38 3.14 15.03 -9.85
CA CYS A 38 1.88 15.78 -9.89
C CYS A 38 2.10 17.30 -10.04
N ALA A 39 3.09 17.86 -9.34
CA ALA A 39 3.45 19.28 -9.47
C ALA A 39 4.01 19.61 -10.87
N LEU A 40 4.86 18.74 -11.44
CA LEU A 40 5.38 18.90 -12.80
C LEU A 40 4.26 18.85 -13.84
N LEU A 41 3.31 17.92 -13.70
CA LEU A 41 2.13 17.83 -14.56
C LEU A 41 1.25 19.09 -14.46
N PHE A 42 1.06 19.64 -13.26
CA PHE A 42 0.32 20.89 -13.07
C PHE A 42 1.00 22.09 -13.75
N VAL A 43 2.34 22.19 -13.68
CA VAL A 43 3.09 23.25 -14.40
C VAL A 43 3.03 23.04 -15.91
N ALA A 44 3.08 21.81 -16.40
CA ALA A 44 2.93 21.50 -17.83
C ALA A 44 1.52 21.86 -18.34
N ASP A 45 0.47 21.64 -17.54
CA ASP A 45 -0.92 22.03 -17.85
C ASP A 45 -1.08 23.56 -18.02
N PHE A 46 -0.24 24.35 -17.35
CA PHE A 46 -0.23 25.82 -17.47
C PHE A 46 0.55 26.33 -18.70
N LEU A 47 1.51 25.56 -19.20
CA LEU A 47 2.29 25.90 -20.41
C LEU A 47 1.57 25.53 -21.70
N TYR A 48 0.65 24.56 -21.65
CA TYR A 48 -0.05 24.04 -22.83
C TYR A 48 -1.45 24.65 -22.98
N HIS A 49 -1.65 25.48 -24.01
CA HIS A 49 -2.99 26.01 -24.32
C HIS A 49 -3.91 24.88 -24.82
N LYS A 50 -4.95 24.56 -24.04
CA LYS A 50 -5.97 23.58 -24.41
C LYS A 50 -7.07 24.26 -25.24
N HIS A 51 -7.36 23.67 -26.40
CA HIS A 51 -8.60 23.91 -27.13
C HIS A 51 -9.65 22.95 -26.55
N THR A 52 -10.62 23.48 -25.81
CA THR A 52 -11.55 22.66 -25.01
C THR A 52 -12.98 23.13 -25.20
N GLU A 53 -13.85 22.20 -25.62
CA GLU A 53 -15.27 22.46 -25.95
C GLU A 53 -16.14 22.67 -24.70
N ILE A 54 -15.65 22.27 -23.52
CA ILE A 54 -16.40 22.31 -22.24
C ILE A 54 -15.74 23.32 -21.30
N LYS A 55 -16.51 24.34 -20.88
CA LYS A 55 -16.04 25.48 -20.04
C LYS A 55 -15.44 25.11 -18.68
N VAL A 56 -15.69 23.90 -18.17
CA VAL A 56 -15.05 23.38 -16.95
C VAL A 56 -13.59 22.98 -17.20
N GLU A 57 -13.28 22.51 -18.42
CA GLU A 57 -11.95 22.05 -18.82
C GLU A 57 -11.05 23.21 -19.32
N GLU A 58 -11.62 24.41 -19.47
CA GLU A 58 -10.94 25.68 -19.72
C GLU A 58 -10.20 26.21 -18.45
N ILE A 59 -10.47 25.62 -17.28
CA ILE A 59 -9.82 25.98 -16.01
C ILE A 59 -8.37 25.45 -16.00
N PRO A 60 -7.34 26.31 -15.88
CA PRO A 60 -5.95 25.87 -15.91
C PRO A 60 -5.61 24.98 -14.71
N GLY A 61 -4.97 23.84 -14.95
CA GLY A 61 -4.62 22.85 -13.93
C GLY A 61 -5.76 21.89 -13.56
N PHE A 62 -6.95 22.01 -14.15
CA PHE A 62 -8.12 21.16 -13.85
C PHE A 62 -7.79 19.67 -13.90
N TYR A 63 -7.12 19.21 -14.96
CA TYR A 63 -6.81 17.80 -15.16
C TYR A 63 -5.77 17.27 -14.17
N ALA A 64 -4.77 18.08 -13.81
CA ALA A 64 -3.75 17.70 -12.84
C ALA A 64 -4.33 17.59 -11.41
N LEU A 65 -5.23 18.52 -11.05
CA LEU A 65 -5.99 18.44 -9.80
C LEU A 65 -6.95 17.24 -9.80
N TYR A 66 -7.73 17.05 -10.86
CA TYR A 66 -8.69 15.95 -11.00
C TYR A 66 -8.00 14.59 -10.91
N GLY A 67 -6.89 14.38 -11.63
CA GLY A 67 -6.12 13.14 -11.58
C GLY A 67 -5.54 12.86 -10.19
N PHE A 68 -5.02 13.87 -9.51
CA PHE A 68 -4.53 13.75 -8.12
C PHE A 68 -5.67 13.39 -7.15
N PHE A 69 -6.78 14.14 -7.18
CA PHE A 69 -7.90 13.91 -6.27
C PHE A 69 -8.60 12.57 -6.51
N MET A 70 -8.79 12.14 -7.76
CA MET A 70 -9.38 10.84 -8.06
C MET A 70 -8.48 9.68 -7.62
N CYS A 71 -7.15 9.79 -7.81
CA CYS A 71 -6.21 8.79 -7.33
C CYS A 71 -6.23 8.70 -5.78
N ALA A 72 -6.20 9.84 -5.09
CA ALA A 72 -6.31 9.90 -3.64
C ALA A 72 -7.65 9.34 -3.13
N ALA A 73 -8.77 9.67 -3.80
CA ALA A 73 -10.09 9.16 -3.47
C ALA A 73 -10.17 7.64 -3.61
N LEU A 74 -9.62 7.04 -4.67
CA LEU A 74 -9.57 5.58 -4.84
C LEU A 74 -8.81 4.88 -3.70
N VAL A 75 -7.68 5.46 -3.24
CA VAL A 75 -6.92 4.92 -2.10
C VAL A 75 -7.72 5.02 -0.78
N ILE A 76 -8.44 6.13 -0.57
CA ILE A 76 -9.32 6.31 0.60
C ILE A 76 -10.50 5.32 0.54
N CYS A 77 -11.14 5.14 -0.61
CA CYS A 77 -12.20 4.16 -0.83
C CYS A 77 -11.72 2.73 -0.60
N ALA A 78 -10.52 2.35 -1.07
CA ALA A 78 -9.93 1.04 -0.80
C ALA A 78 -9.65 0.83 0.70
N LYS A 79 -9.20 1.87 1.41
CA LYS A 79 -9.01 1.82 2.88
C LYS A 79 -10.34 1.71 3.62
N GLY A 80 -11.41 2.37 3.15
CA GLY A 80 -12.77 2.23 3.67
C GLY A 80 -13.34 0.83 3.43
N LEU A 81 -13.18 0.30 2.22
CA LEU A 81 -13.57 -1.08 1.88
C LEU A 81 -12.83 -2.11 2.73
N ARG A 82 -11.54 -1.88 3.07
CA ARG A 82 -10.80 -2.73 4.02
C ARG A 82 -11.44 -2.75 5.41
N LEU A 83 -12.09 -1.68 5.87
CA LEU A 83 -12.82 -1.69 7.15
C LEU A 83 -14.10 -2.56 7.06
N LEU A 84 -14.79 -2.54 5.92
CA LEU A 84 -15.99 -3.35 5.69
C LEU A 84 -15.69 -4.83 5.45
N LEU A 85 -14.54 -5.15 4.83
CA LEU A 85 -14.11 -6.52 4.53
C LEU A 85 -13.23 -7.16 5.62
N LYS A 86 -12.67 -6.40 6.57
CA LYS A 86 -11.84 -7.00 7.63
C LYS A 86 -12.73 -7.87 8.53
N ARG A 87 -12.38 -9.14 8.61
CA ARG A 87 -12.96 -10.15 9.51
C ARG A 87 -11.97 -10.50 10.63
N PRO A 88 -12.41 -11.04 11.78
CA PRO A 88 -11.51 -11.77 12.68
C PRO A 88 -10.94 -13.02 11.99
N GLU A 89 -9.78 -13.46 12.45
CA GLU A 89 -9.03 -14.59 11.89
C GLU A 89 -9.77 -15.92 12.13
N ASP A 90 -10.36 -16.09 13.31
CA ASP A 90 -11.12 -17.28 13.73
C ASP A 90 -12.48 -17.45 13.04
N TYR A 91 -12.89 -16.54 12.14
CA TYR A 91 -14.27 -16.50 11.62
C TYR A 91 -14.75 -17.82 11.01
N TYR A 92 -13.85 -18.52 10.32
CA TYR A 92 -14.17 -19.76 9.61
C TYR A 92 -13.94 -21.01 10.46
N ALA A 93 -13.19 -20.93 11.56
CA ALA A 93 -12.83 -22.08 12.39
C ALA A 93 -14.05 -22.90 12.89
N PRO A 94 -15.20 -22.31 13.29
CA PRO A 94 -16.39 -23.08 13.68
C PRO A 94 -17.08 -23.88 12.56
N TYR A 95 -16.63 -23.71 11.30
CA TYR A 95 -17.19 -24.35 10.11
C TYR A 95 -16.14 -25.08 9.26
N ASP A 96 -14.88 -25.07 9.69
CA ASP A 96 -13.81 -25.80 9.01
C ASP A 96 -13.93 -27.29 9.33
N THR A 97 -13.79 -28.15 8.31
CA THR A 97 -13.81 -29.60 8.49
C THR A 97 -12.43 -30.19 8.74
N GLN A 98 -11.39 -29.36 8.81
CA GLN A 98 -9.99 -29.72 9.07
C GLN A 98 -9.38 -28.89 10.23
N SER A 99 -10.17 -28.14 11.01
CA SER A 99 -9.71 -27.49 12.25
C SER A 99 -9.54 -28.50 13.38
N GLU A 100 -8.48 -29.29 13.30
CA GLU A 100 -7.95 -30.04 14.44
C GLU A 100 -7.23 -29.07 15.40
N GLU A 101 -7.44 -29.22 16.70
CA GLU A 101 -6.80 -28.38 17.74
C GLU A 101 -5.27 -28.55 17.62
N TYR A 102 -4.54 -27.47 17.32
CA TYR A 102 -3.14 -27.60 16.95
C TYR A 102 -2.30 -28.11 18.14
N PRO A 103 -1.53 -29.19 17.98
CA PRO A 103 -0.84 -29.84 19.10
C PRO A 103 0.10 -28.88 19.85
N GLU A 104 -0.14 -28.73 21.16
CA GLU A 104 0.59 -27.84 22.06
C GLU A 104 2.11 -28.12 22.11
N ASP A 105 2.53 -29.37 21.90
CA ASP A 105 3.94 -29.77 21.80
C ASP A 105 4.64 -29.27 20.51
N GLN A 106 3.87 -28.77 19.53
CA GLN A 106 4.35 -28.23 18.27
C GLN A 106 4.18 -26.70 18.16
N LEU A 107 3.53 -26.06 19.15
CA LEU A 107 3.43 -24.60 19.23
C LEU A 107 4.73 -24.01 19.79
N GLU A 108 5.67 -23.61 18.91
CA GLU A 108 6.84 -22.80 19.30
C GLU A 108 6.39 -21.37 19.66
N ARG A 109 5.82 -21.22 20.87
CA ARG A 109 5.40 -19.94 21.45
C ARG A 109 6.64 -19.07 21.69
N ILE A 110 6.89 -18.13 20.77
CA ILE A 110 7.95 -17.13 20.92
C ILE A 110 7.45 -16.07 21.90
N ASP A 111 8.01 -16.07 23.11
CA ASP A 111 7.76 -15.04 24.10
C ASP A 111 8.49 -13.76 23.69
N HIS A 112 7.75 -12.64 23.57
CA HIS A 112 8.25 -11.39 23.00
C HIS A 112 8.54 -10.31 24.06
N ASP A 113 8.22 -10.57 25.33
CA ASP A 113 8.29 -9.60 26.43
C ASP A 113 9.54 -9.80 27.32
N ALA A 114 10.74 -9.79 26.72
CA ALA A 114 12.04 -10.01 27.40
C ALA A 114 13.15 -9.04 26.98
#